data_AF-A0A3D4EX09-F1
#
_entry.id   AF-A0A3D4EX09-F1
#
_cell.length_a   1.000
_cell.length_b   1.000
_cell.length_c   1.000
_cell.angle_alpha   90.00
_cell.angle_beta   90.00
_cell.angle_gamma   90.00
#
_symmetry.space_group_name_H-M   'P 1'
#
loop_
_entity.id
_entity.type
_entity.pdbx_description
1 polymer ?
#
loop_
_entity_poly.entity_id
_entity_poly.type
_entity_poly.pdbx_seq_one_letter_code
_entity_poly.pdbx_strand_id
1 'polypeptide(L)'
;MEKCGEVRLISKFFSMRVSLSGGQQQRLCIARTIAVKPQIVLMDEPCLALDPIATARIEELIVELQHDFIILIVTHNMRVSDRNPFFYLGELIEYDKHSKVFGGPSKEQTEDYVIGCFG
;
A
#
# COMPACT_ATOMS: atom_id res chain seq x y z
N MET A 1 -21.33 -20.38 -6.26
CA MET A 1 -20.13 -19.51 -6.34
C MET A 1 -20.53 -18.15 -5.84
N GLU A 2 -20.19 -17.82 -4.60
CA GLU A 2 -20.28 -16.43 -4.12
C GLU A 2 -19.46 -15.55 -5.06
N LYS A 3 -20.03 -14.43 -5.48
CA LYS A 3 -19.31 -13.44 -6.28
C LYS A 3 -18.09 -13.02 -5.47
N CYS A 4 -16.88 -13.24 -5.99
CA CYS A 4 -15.69 -12.58 -5.50
C CYS A 4 -16.00 -11.06 -5.47
N GLY A 5 -15.84 -10.44 -4.31
CA GLY A 5 -16.24 -9.06 -4.04
C GLY A 5 -15.73 -8.05 -5.06
N GLU A 6 -16.38 -6.88 -5.15
CA GLU A 6 -15.83 -5.80 -5.98
C GLU A 6 -14.44 -5.39 -5.47
N VAL A 7 -13.42 -5.67 -6.30
CA VAL A 7 -12.03 -5.24 -6.12
C VAL A 7 -11.86 -3.92 -6.87
N ARG A 8 -11.21 -2.93 -6.24
CA ARG A 8 -10.89 -1.66 -6.89
C ARG A 8 -9.42 -1.32 -6.76
N LEU A 9 -8.82 -0.86 -7.85
CA LEU A 9 -7.43 -0.41 -7.90
C LEU A 9 -7.36 1.11 -7.77
N ILE A 10 -6.54 1.56 -6.84
CA ILE A 10 -6.05 2.91 -6.71
C ILE A 10 -4.65 2.91 -7.32
N SER A 11 -4.55 3.44 -8.53
CA SER A 11 -3.28 3.78 -9.17
C SER A 11 -3.14 5.30 -9.25
N LYS A 12 -1.91 5.76 -9.50
CA LYS A 12 -1.58 7.17 -9.72
C LYS A 12 -2.58 7.82 -10.68
N PHE A 13 -3.14 8.95 -10.26
CA PHE A 13 -4.10 9.72 -11.06
C PHE A 13 -3.38 10.36 -12.26
N PHE A 14 -3.80 10.03 -13.49
CA PHE A 14 -3.31 10.70 -14.69
C PHE A 14 -4.24 11.87 -15.04
N SER A 15 -3.73 13.09 -14.84
CA SER A 15 -4.18 14.35 -15.48
C SER A 15 -5.69 14.63 -15.46
N MET A 16 -6.18 15.27 -14.39
CA MET A 16 -7.24 16.28 -14.53
C MET A 16 -6.59 17.66 -14.28
N ARG A 17 -6.75 18.59 -15.22
CA ARG A 17 -6.36 20.01 -15.09
C ARG A 17 -7.21 20.69 -14.02
N VAL A 18 -6.97 20.37 -12.75
CA VAL A 18 -7.60 21.01 -11.59
C VAL A 18 -6.47 21.50 -10.69
N SER A 19 -6.66 22.65 -10.03
CA SER A 19 -5.74 23.35 -9.14
C SER A 19 -5.40 22.60 -7.83
N LEU A 20 -5.37 21.28 -7.86
CA LEU A 20 -5.11 20.42 -6.71
C LEU A 20 -3.62 20.05 -6.60
N SER A 21 -3.09 20.05 -5.38
CA SER A 21 -1.77 19.47 -5.09
C SER A 21 -1.78 17.95 -5.29
N GLY A 22 -0.59 17.33 -5.43
CA GLY A 22 -0.48 15.87 -5.58
C GLY A 22 -1.23 15.10 -4.48
N GLY A 23 -1.07 15.52 -3.22
CA GLY A 23 -1.78 14.89 -2.09
C GLY A 23 -3.30 15.10 -2.14
N GLN A 24 -3.79 16.25 -2.64
CA GLN A 24 -5.22 16.47 -2.84
C GLN A 24 -5.78 15.60 -3.96
N GLN A 25 -5.06 15.47 -5.08
CA GLN A 25 -5.44 14.59 -6.18
C GLN A 25 -5.51 13.13 -5.72
N GLN A 26 -4.56 12.70 -4.90
CA GLN A 26 -4.53 11.35 -4.36
C GLN A 26 -5.70 11.08 -3.42
N ARG A 27 -6.01 12.01 -2.49
CA ARG A 27 -7.21 11.89 -1.64
C ARG A 27 -8.50 11.80 -2.45
N LEU A 28 -8.62 12.57 -3.54
CA LEU A 28 -9.78 12.47 -4.42
C LEU A 28 -9.84 11.10 -5.12
N CYS A 29 -8.71 10.55 -5.54
CA CYS A 29 -8.63 9.21 -6.13
C CYS A 29 -9.09 8.13 -5.12
N ILE A 30 -8.61 8.22 -3.88
CA ILE A 30 -9.01 7.33 -2.78
C ILE A 30 -10.51 7.48 -2.50
N ALA A 31 -11.00 8.71 -2.32
CA ALA A 31 -12.41 8.99 -2.06
C ALA A 31 -13.33 8.43 -3.15
N ARG A 32 -12.97 8.61 -4.43
CA ARG A 32 -13.72 8.04 -5.57
C ARG A 32 -13.77 6.52 -5.50
N THR A 33 -12.68 5.89 -5.07
CA THR A 33 -12.57 4.43 -5.01
C THR A 33 -13.39 3.85 -3.87
N ILE A 34 -13.37 4.47 -2.69
CA ILE A 34 -14.14 4.00 -1.53
C ILE A 34 -15.62 4.38 -1.59
N ALA A 35 -16.00 5.37 -2.41
CA ALA A 35 -17.39 5.82 -2.55
C ALA A 35 -18.35 4.70 -3.02
N VAL A 36 -17.84 3.71 -3.76
CA VAL A 36 -18.61 2.54 -4.19
C VAL A 36 -18.58 1.39 -3.17
N LYS A 37 -17.96 1.59 -2.00
CA LYS A 37 -17.85 0.63 -0.89
C LYS A 37 -17.35 -0.75 -1.34
N PRO A 38 -16.16 -0.84 -1.97
CA PRO A 38 -15.59 -2.13 -2.38
C PRO A 38 -15.28 -2.99 -1.16
N GLN A 39 -15.13 -4.30 -1.36
CA GLN A 39 -14.66 -5.18 -0.28
C GLN A 39 -13.12 -5.15 -0.17
N ILE A 40 -12.44 -4.98 -1.32
CA ILE A 40 -10.98 -4.99 -1.41
C ILE A 40 -10.51 -3.75 -2.17
N VAL A 41 -9.55 -3.04 -1.59
CA VAL A 41 -8.86 -1.89 -2.19
C VAL A 41 -7.40 -2.28 -2.46
N LEU A 42 -7.01 -2.25 -3.73
CA LEU A 42 -5.61 -2.39 -4.15
C LEU A 42 -4.99 -1.00 -4.26
N MET A 43 -3.81 -0.79 -3.70
CA MET A 43 -3.07 0.47 -3.78
C MET A 43 -1.68 0.21 -4.32
N ASP A 44 -1.37 0.79 -5.49
CA ASP A 44 -0.05 0.68 -6.10
C ASP A 44 0.73 1.98 -5.88
N GLU A 45 1.70 1.94 -4.96
CA GLU A 45 2.58 3.04 -4.57
C GLU A 45 1.82 4.37 -4.29
N PRO A 46 0.86 4.40 -3.34
CA PRO A 46 -0.10 5.50 -3.21
C PRO A 46 0.52 6.83 -2.78
N CYS A 47 1.73 6.81 -2.21
CA CYS A 47 2.45 8.01 -1.75
C CYS A 47 3.58 8.44 -2.70
N LEU A 48 3.76 7.76 -3.83
CA LEU A 48 4.84 8.06 -4.75
C LEU A 48 4.71 9.48 -5.33
N ALA A 49 5.82 10.22 -5.36
CA ALA A 49 5.90 11.60 -5.84
C ALA A 49 5.07 12.62 -5.02
N LEU A 50 4.72 12.29 -3.76
CA LEU A 50 4.20 13.24 -2.79
C LEU A 50 5.33 13.82 -1.93
N ASP A 51 5.15 15.05 -1.46
CA ASP A 51 6.02 15.63 -0.43
C ASP A 51 5.79 14.94 0.93
N PRO A 52 6.74 15.03 1.89
CA PRO A 52 6.62 14.32 3.16
C PRO A 52 5.35 14.62 3.97
N ILE A 53 4.84 15.86 3.90
CA ILE A 53 3.62 16.26 4.63
C ILE A 53 2.39 15.63 3.98
N ALA A 54 2.34 15.60 2.65
CA ALA A 54 1.29 14.91 1.93
C ALA A 54 1.33 13.39 2.14
N THR A 55 2.52 12.78 2.14
CA THR A 55 2.72 11.36 2.43
C THR A 55 2.14 10.96 3.78
N ALA A 56 2.53 11.65 4.86
CA ALA A 56 2.04 11.34 6.21
C ALA A 56 0.51 11.36 6.30
N ARG A 57 -0.12 12.36 5.65
CA ARG A 57 -1.60 12.45 5.60
C ARG A 57 -2.27 11.33 4.82
N ILE A 58 -1.64 10.84 3.75
CA ILE A 58 -2.17 9.69 3.00
C ILE A 58 -1.98 8.41 3.81
N GLU A 59 -0.85 8.25 4.51
CA GLU A 59 -0.63 7.11 5.40
C GLU A 59 -1.64 7.05 6.55
N GLU A 60 -1.87 8.19 7.24
CA GLU A 60 -2.90 8.31 8.28
C GLU A 60 -4.28 7.90 7.74
N LEU A 61 -4.64 8.38 6.54
CA LEU A 61 -5.90 8.00 5.89
C LEU A 61 -5.97 6.50 5.58
N ILE A 62 -4.88 5.88 5.11
CA ILE A 62 -4.85 4.44 4.82
C ILE A 62 -5.05 3.64 6.12
N VAL A 63 -4.41 4.07 7.21
CA VAL A 63 -4.55 3.46 8.54
C VAL A 63 -5.97 3.58 9.06
N GLU A 64 -6.68 4.67 8.79
CA GLU A 64 -8.10 4.80 9.12
C GLU A 64 -8.96 3.85 8.27
N LEU A 65 -8.72 3.81 6.95
CA LEU A 65 -9.52 3.03 6.01
C LEU A 65 -9.38 1.52 6.19
N GLN A 66 -8.27 1.02 6.72
CA GLN A 66 -8.09 -0.41 6.94
C GLN A 66 -9.10 -1.00 7.97
N HIS A 67 -9.76 -0.15 8.77
CA HIS A 67 -10.82 -0.59 9.67
C HIS A 67 -12.12 -0.96 8.94
N ASP A 68 -12.35 -0.37 7.77
CA ASP A 68 -13.57 -0.56 6.97
C ASP A 68 -13.33 -1.43 5.72
N PHE A 69 -12.09 -1.50 5.23
CA PHE A 69 -11.73 -2.14 3.95
C PHE A 69 -10.58 -3.14 4.10
N ILE A 70 -10.57 -4.19 3.28
CA ILE A 70 -9.37 -5.00 3.07
C ILE A 70 -8.46 -4.26 2.11
N ILE A 71 -7.28 -3.84 2.58
CA ILE A 71 -6.32 -3.09 1.78
C ILE A 71 -5.13 -3.99 1.41
N LEU A 72 -4.84 -4.11 0.12
CA LEU A 72 -3.59 -4.68 -0.38
C LEU A 72 -2.76 -3.55 -0.99
N ILE A 73 -1.59 -3.30 -0.42
CA ILE A 73 -0.73 -2.20 -0.84
C ILE A 73 0.62 -2.71 -1.34
N VAL A 74 1.04 -2.23 -2.50
CA VAL A 74 2.43 -2.33 -2.98
C VAL A 74 3.09 -1.02 -2.63
N THR A 75 4.06 -1.04 -1.72
CA THR A 75 4.79 0.17 -1.36
C THR A 75 6.18 -0.10 -0.80
N HIS A 76 7.09 0.82 -1.04
CA HIS A 76 8.34 0.94 -0.27
C HIS A 76 8.15 1.59 1.11
N ASN A 77 6.98 2.18 1.39
CA ASN A 77 6.69 2.81 2.67
C ASN A 77 5.98 1.84 3.63
N MET A 78 6.79 1.12 4.40
CA MET A 78 6.35 -0.04 5.17
C MET A 78 5.60 0.32 6.46
N ARG A 79 5.41 1.60 6.79
CA ARG A 79 4.81 2.06 8.05
C ARG A 79 3.33 1.72 8.22
N VAL A 80 2.62 1.53 7.12
CA VAL A 80 1.17 1.32 7.10
C VAL A 80 0.76 -0.15 6.98
N SER A 81 1.72 -1.08 6.90
CA SER A 81 1.44 -2.50 6.68
C SER A 81 1.42 -3.31 7.97
N ASP A 82 0.33 -4.04 8.21
CA ASP A 82 0.24 -4.98 9.34
C ASP A 82 0.99 -6.29 9.06
N ARG A 83 0.86 -6.78 7.83
CA ARG A 83 1.50 -8.02 7.33
C ARG A 83 2.19 -7.74 6.01
N ASN A 84 3.34 -8.38 5.81
CA ASN A 84 4.24 -8.08 4.72
C ASN A 84 4.59 -9.36 3.97
N PRO A 85 4.02 -9.57 2.78
CA PRO A 85 4.53 -10.56 1.85
C PRO A 85 5.78 -10.03 1.16
N PHE A 86 6.90 -10.72 1.34
CA PHE A 86 8.13 -10.45 0.59
C PHE A 86 8.19 -11.36 -0.64
N PHE A 87 8.19 -10.74 -1.81
CA PHE A 87 8.34 -11.42 -3.10
C PHE A 87 9.73 -11.20 -3.66
N TYR A 88 10.34 -12.26 -4.20
CA TYR A 88 11.61 -12.19 -4.92
C TYR A 88 11.53 -13.03 -6.20
N LEU A 89 11.87 -12.44 -7.35
CA LEU A 89 11.81 -13.08 -8.67
C LEU A 89 10.47 -13.78 -8.99
N GLY A 90 9.37 -13.21 -8.49
CA GLY A 90 8.02 -13.74 -8.69
C GLY A 90 7.59 -14.82 -7.69
N GLU A 91 8.46 -15.20 -6.76
CA GLU A 91 8.16 -16.16 -5.71
C GLU A 91 7.88 -15.47 -4.37
N LEU A 92 6.87 -15.95 -3.64
CA LEU A 92 6.61 -15.51 -2.26
C LEU A 92 7.61 -16.21 -1.33
N ILE A 93 8.59 -15.46 -0.85
CA ILE A 93 9.67 -15.97 0.00
C ILE A 93 9.25 -16.03 1.46
N GLU A 94 8.60 -14.97 1.95
CA GLU A 94 8.14 -14.86 3.33
C GLU A 94 6.82 -14.08 3.40
N TYR A 95 5.96 -14.45 4.34
CA TYR A 95 4.74 -13.70 4.67
C TYR A 95 4.51 -13.78 6.18
N ASP A 96 4.70 -12.65 6.87
CA ASP A 96 4.49 -12.57 8.32
C ASP A 96 4.08 -11.14 8.73
N LYS A 97 3.88 -10.92 10.03
CA LYS A 97 3.65 -9.61 10.63
C LYS A 97 4.82 -8.68 10.36
N HIS A 98 4.54 -7.38 10.25
CA HIS A 98 5.54 -6.33 10.11
C HIS A 98 6.69 -6.48 11.12
N SER A 99 6.37 -6.67 12.40
CA SER A 99 7.37 -6.83 13.46
C SER A 99 8.30 -8.04 13.27
N LYS A 100 7.85 -9.09 12.58
CA LYS A 100 8.65 -10.29 12.30
C LYS A 100 9.53 -10.06 11.08
N VAL A 101 8.95 -9.56 9.98
CA VAL A 101 9.68 -9.29 8.73
C VAL A 101 10.80 -8.27 8.93
N PHE A 102 10.57 -7.20 9.72
CA PHE A 102 11.55 -6.13 9.93
C PHE A 102 12.33 -6.22 11.26
N GLY A 103 11.93 -7.12 12.16
CA GLY A 103 12.57 -7.29 13.48
C GLY A 103 13.41 -8.55 13.63
N GLY A 104 13.42 -9.41 12.62
CA GLY A 104 14.12 -10.70 12.63
C GLY A 104 13.40 -11.72 11.76
N PRO A 105 13.48 -11.57 10.42
CA PRO A 105 12.77 -12.43 9.48
C PRO A 105 13.22 -13.88 9.60
N SER A 106 12.41 -14.79 9.07
CA SER A 106 12.65 -16.24 9.14
C SER A 106 13.48 -16.75 7.96
N LYS A 107 13.57 -15.95 6.90
CA LYS A 107 14.32 -16.26 5.68
C LYS A 107 15.53 -15.35 5.56
N GLU A 108 16.69 -15.94 5.30
CA GLU A 108 17.95 -15.23 5.02
C GLU A 108 17.77 -14.22 3.87
N GLN A 109 17.11 -14.62 2.79
CA GLN A 109 16.77 -13.71 1.68
C GLN A 109 15.88 -12.53 2.08
N THR A 110 15.06 -12.66 3.12
CA THR A 110 14.28 -11.51 3.61
C THR A 110 15.14 -10.62 4.50
N GLU A 111 16.03 -11.21 5.30
CA GLU A 111 17.00 -10.50 6.13
C GLU A 111 17.92 -9.64 5.27
N ASP A 112 18.57 -10.25 4.29
CA ASP A 112 19.48 -9.59 3.36
C ASP A 112 18.79 -8.41 2.65
N TYR A 113 17.51 -8.53 2.28
CA TYR A 113 16.75 -7.46 1.64
C TYR A 113 16.51 -6.29 2.60
N VAL A 114 16.07 -6.59 3.82
CA VAL A 114 15.75 -5.59 4.84
C VAL A 114 16.99 -4.81 5.28
N ILE A 115 18.14 -5.47 5.42
CA ILE A 115 19.39 -4.81 5.84
C ILE A 115 20.15 -4.15 4.68
N GLY A 116 19.68 -4.34 3.44
CA GLY A 116 20.32 -3.76 2.25
C GLY A 116 21.58 -4.50 1.80
N CYS A 117 21.76 -5.77 2.20
CA CYS A 117 22.81 -6.67 1.73
C CYS A 117 22.42 -7.40 0.42
N PHE A 118 21.43 -6.88 -0.30
CA PHE A 118 20.98 -7.42 -1.59
C PHE A 118 21.83 -6.89 -2.75
N GLY A 119 22.61 -7.77 -3.37
CA GLY A 119 23.44 -7.51 -4.55
C GLY A 119 24.22 -8.74 -5.00
#